data_AF-A0A2S8FVA1-F1
#
_entry.id   AF-A0A2S8FVA1-F1
#
_cell.length_a   1.000
_cell.length_b   1.000
_cell.length_c   1.000
_cell.angle_alpha   90.00
_cell.angle_beta   90.00
_cell.angle_gamma   90.00
#
_symmetry.space_group_name_H-M   'P 1'
#
loop_
_entity.id
_entity.type
_entity.pdbx_description
1 polymer ?
#
loop_
_entity_poly.entity_id
_entity_poly.type
_entity_poly.pdbx_seq_one_letter_code
_entity_poly.pdbx_strand_id
1 'polypeptide(L)'
;MASLWNTLLSYLAPGYHWRRVCPDTLEAIADDFIAKHLPDSSVCQALDFNRIDDGDPGFAWRRRVAAIYGVATCYQHPRGDVARPGWNRALWQHHPNTSPEQLVDRIFEQIIQQLRTANERSTRSP
;
A
#
# COMPACT_ATOMS: atom_id res chain seq x y z
N MET A 1 -20.24 -10.08 -8.70
CA MET A 1 -21.31 -9.96 -7.69
C MET A 1 -20.76 -10.42 -6.36
N ALA A 2 -20.66 -9.55 -5.35
CA ALA A 2 -20.26 -9.97 -4.01
C ALA A 2 -21.38 -10.79 -3.37
N SER A 3 -21.06 -11.97 -2.85
CA SER A 3 -22.00 -12.83 -2.12
C SER A 3 -22.61 -12.08 -0.92
N LEU A 4 -23.91 -12.26 -0.65
CA LEU A 4 -24.60 -11.74 0.53
C LEU A 4 -23.85 -12.05 1.84
N TRP A 5 -23.16 -13.20 1.90
CA TRP A 5 -22.30 -13.60 3.00
C TRP A 5 -21.08 -12.71 3.19
N ASN A 6 -20.49 -12.23 2.09
CA ASN A 6 -19.35 -11.32 2.17
C ASN A 6 -19.79 -9.98 2.77
N THR A 7 -20.94 -9.43 2.35
CA THR A 7 -21.50 -8.18 2.89
C THR A 7 -21.82 -8.28 4.39
N LEU A 8 -22.41 -9.40 4.82
CA LEU A 8 -22.71 -9.67 6.23
C LEU A 8 -21.43 -9.80 7.08
N LEU A 9 -20.40 -10.47 6.56
CA LEU A 9 -19.10 -10.57 7.21
C LEU A 9 -18.37 -9.22 7.30
N SER A 10 -18.48 -8.36 6.28
CA SER A 10 -17.93 -6.99 6.32
C SER A 10 -18.51 -6.18 7.49
N TYR A 11 -19.79 -6.42 7.82
CA TYR A 11 -20.51 -5.69 8.85
C TYR A 11 -20.25 -6.25 10.26
N LEU A 12 -20.25 -7.57 10.41
CA LEU A 12 -20.13 -8.24 11.72
C LEU A 12 -18.67 -8.41 12.19
N ALA A 13 -17.73 -8.54 11.26
CA ALA A 13 -16.32 -8.75 11.57
C ALA A 13 -15.45 -8.06 10.51
N PRO A 14 -15.43 -6.71 10.49
CA PRO A 14 -14.76 -5.93 9.44
C PRO A 14 -13.28 -6.32 9.26
N GLY A 15 -12.57 -6.61 10.34
CA GLY A 15 -11.18 -7.07 10.27
C GLY A 15 -10.99 -8.47 9.66
N TYR A 16 -11.97 -9.38 9.82
CA TYR A 16 -11.91 -10.72 9.22
C TYR A 16 -12.28 -10.70 7.74
N HIS A 17 -13.30 -9.91 7.38
CA HIS A 17 -13.65 -9.69 5.99
C HIS A 17 -12.49 -9.06 5.21
N TRP A 18 -11.89 -8.01 5.77
CA TRP A 18 -10.73 -7.35 5.17
C TRP A 18 -9.59 -8.34 4.88
N ARG A 19 -9.28 -9.25 5.81
CA ARG A 19 -8.25 -10.29 5.58
C ARG A 19 -8.54 -11.23 4.41
N ARG A 20 -9.80 -11.41 4.02
CA ARG A 20 -10.20 -12.28 2.89
C ARG A 20 -10.27 -11.53 1.56
N VAL A 21 -10.57 -10.23 1.60
CA VAL A 21 -10.70 -9.40 0.39
C VAL A 21 -9.51 -8.47 0.18
N CYS A 22 -8.51 -8.54 1.07
CA CYS A 22 -7.28 -7.77 0.97
C CYS A 22 -6.62 -8.04 -0.38
N PRO A 23 -6.20 -7.00 -1.10
CA PRO A 23 -5.45 -7.18 -2.34
C PRO A 23 -4.19 -8.03 -2.09
N ASP A 24 -3.86 -8.87 -3.06
CA ASP A 24 -2.79 -9.87 -3.01
C ASP A 24 -1.68 -9.64 -4.06
N THR A 25 -1.78 -8.57 -4.85
CA THR A 25 -0.72 -8.12 -5.77
C THR A 25 -0.20 -6.74 -5.37
N LEU A 26 1.04 -6.43 -5.76
CA LEU A 26 1.67 -5.13 -5.47
C LEU A 26 0.86 -3.98 -6.08
N GLU A 27 0.39 -4.16 -7.31
CA GLU A 27 -0.35 -3.17 -8.09
C GLU A 27 -1.72 -2.90 -7.45
N ALA A 28 -2.46 -3.95 -7.08
CA ALA A 28 -3.78 -3.78 -6.49
C ALA A 28 -3.72 -3.16 -5.09
N ILE A 29 -2.66 -3.42 -4.33
CA ILE A 29 -2.40 -2.71 -3.07
C ILE A 29 -2.09 -1.24 -3.34
N ALA A 30 -1.24 -0.92 -4.32
CA ALA A 30 -0.91 0.45 -4.67
C ALA A 30 -2.14 1.26 -5.10
N ASP A 31 -2.96 0.69 -5.99
CA ASP A 31 -4.21 1.28 -6.47
C ASP A 31 -5.18 1.57 -5.31
N ASP A 32 -5.39 0.59 -4.43
CA ASP A 32 -6.27 0.72 -3.26
C ASP A 32 -5.75 1.79 -2.29
N PHE A 33 -4.43 1.85 -2.06
CA PHE A 33 -3.82 2.83 -1.17
C PHE A 33 -3.96 4.25 -1.70
N ILE A 34 -3.70 4.46 -3.00
CA ILE A 34 -3.89 5.75 -3.65
C ILE A 34 -5.36 6.19 -3.57
N ALA A 35 -6.29 5.29 -3.86
CA ALA A 35 -7.72 5.61 -3.90
C ALA A 35 -8.33 5.91 -2.52
N LYS A 36 -7.84 5.27 -1.45
CA LYS A 36 -8.51 5.29 -0.13
C LYS A 36 -7.71 5.89 1.01
N HIS A 37 -6.39 6.04 0.87
CA HIS A 37 -5.52 6.35 2.01
C HIS A 37 -4.61 7.56 1.80
N LEU A 38 -4.43 8.00 0.56
CA LEU A 38 -3.78 9.27 0.26
C LEU A 38 -4.76 10.45 0.42
N PRO A 39 -4.25 11.64 0.78
CA PRO A 39 -5.02 12.87 0.76
C PRO A 39 -5.38 13.25 -0.68
N ASP A 40 -6.31 14.20 -0.84
CA ASP A 40 -6.77 14.66 -2.15
C ASP A 40 -5.63 14.97 -3.13
N SER A 41 -5.91 14.80 -4.42
CA SER A 41 -4.93 14.92 -5.50
C SER A 41 -4.21 16.26 -5.51
N SER A 42 -4.86 17.36 -5.08
CA SER A 42 -4.27 18.69 -4.96
C SER A 42 -3.17 18.76 -3.89
N VAL A 43 -3.33 18.01 -2.80
CA VAL A 43 -2.31 17.90 -1.72
C VAL A 43 -1.18 16.98 -2.17
N CYS A 44 -1.50 15.90 -2.89
CA CYS A 44 -0.50 14.99 -3.44
C CYS A 44 0.36 15.64 -4.53
N GLN A 45 -0.21 16.48 -5.39
CA GLN A 45 0.53 17.21 -6.45
C GLN A 45 1.54 18.23 -5.89
N ALA A 46 1.30 18.74 -4.68
CA ALA A 46 2.25 19.62 -3.99
C ALA A 46 3.47 18.87 -3.42
N LEU A 47 3.44 17.53 -3.40
CA LEU A 47 4.57 16.71 -2.95
C LEU A 47 5.57 16.50 -4.07
N ASP A 48 6.85 16.75 -3.77
CA ASP A 48 7.95 16.38 -4.67
C ASP A 48 8.23 14.88 -4.58
N PHE A 49 7.59 14.11 -5.47
CA PHE A 49 7.76 12.66 -5.58
C PHE A 49 9.19 12.21 -5.93
N ASN A 50 10.10 13.12 -6.29
CA ASN A 50 11.51 12.79 -6.51
C ASN A 50 12.33 12.84 -5.22
N ARG A 51 11.77 13.41 -4.14
CA ARG A 51 12.44 13.57 -2.84
C ARG A 51 11.69 12.89 -1.69
N ILE A 52 10.62 12.18 -2.00
CA ILE A 52 9.72 11.54 -1.03
C ILE A 52 10.33 10.26 -0.42
N ASP A 53 11.34 9.66 -1.05
CA ASP A 53 11.86 8.34 -0.68
C ASP A 53 12.43 8.30 0.74
N ASP A 54 13.26 9.28 1.10
CA ASP A 54 14.00 9.33 2.38
C ASP A 54 13.44 10.34 3.39
N GLY A 55 12.36 11.04 3.03
CA GLY A 55 11.72 12.07 3.85
C GLY A 55 10.34 11.68 4.40
N ASP A 56 9.84 12.46 5.35
CA ASP A 56 8.39 12.52 5.59
C ASP A 56 7.77 13.22 4.37
N PRO A 57 6.81 12.62 3.63
CA PRO A 57 5.86 11.59 4.06
C PRO A 57 6.11 10.12 3.64
N GLY A 58 7.14 9.82 2.84
CA GLY A 58 7.33 8.48 2.27
C GLY A 58 7.50 7.39 3.32
N PHE A 59 8.22 7.68 4.41
CA PHE A 59 8.33 6.75 5.53
C PHE A 59 6.98 6.45 6.20
N ALA A 60 6.15 7.48 6.40
CA ALA A 60 4.83 7.32 6.99
C ALA A 60 3.92 6.46 6.10
N TRP A 61 4.01 6.60 4.77
CA TRP A 61 3.22 5.80 3.83
C TRP A 61 3.62 4.34 3.86
N ARG A 62 4.92 4.02 3.83
CA ARG A 62 5.42 2.65 3.96
C ARG A 62 4.93 1.99 5.26
N ARG A 63 4.96 2.70 6.39
CA ARG A 63 4.39 2.21 7.67
C ARG A 63 2.88 1.95 7.59
N ARG A 64 2.12 2.83 6.93
CA ARG A 64 0.68 2.65 6.73
C ARG A 64 0.38 1.47 5.82
N VAL A 65 1.11 1.30 4.72
CA VAL A 65 1.01 0.14 3.82
C VAL A 65 1.22 -1.15 4.60
N ALA A 66 2.31 -1.24 5.38
CA ALA A 66 2.62 -2.40 6.19
C ALA A 66 1.48 -2.76 7.15
N ALA A 67 0.92 -1.76 7.84
CA ALA A 67 -0.15 -1.95 8.81
C ALA A 67 -1.51 -2.31 8.18
N ILE A 68 -1.92 -1.60 7.14
CA ILE A 68 -3.25 -1.75 6.51
C ILE A 68 -3.36 -3.06 5.76
N TYR A 69 -2.33 -3.41 4.99
CA TYR A 69 -2.35 -4.60 4.13
C TYR A 69 -1.67 -5.80 4.77
N GLY A 70 -1.27 -5.69 6.04
CA GLY A 70 -0.67 -6.81 6.78
C GLY A 70 0.57 -7.39 6.11
N VAL A 71 1.38 -6.54 5.47
CA VAL A 71 2.64 -6.97 4.82
C VAL A 71 3.67 -7.30 5.89
N ALA A 72 3.80 -6.42 6.88
CA ALA A 72 4.74 -6.57 7.99
C ALA A 72 4.09 -6.17 9.33
N THR A 73 4.46 -6.85 10.42
CA THR A 73 3.95 -6.52 11.76
C THR A 73 4.58 -5.28 12.38
N CYS A 74 5.80 -4.94 11.95
CA CYS A 74 6.58 -3.84 12.52
C CYS A 74 7.59 -3.29 11.49
N TYR A 75 7.09 -2.55 10.50
CA TYR A 75 7.96 -1.88 9.53
C TYR A 75 8.80 -0.78 10.20
N GLN A 76 10.13 -0.89 10.14
CA GLN A 76 11.09 0.03 10.77
C GLN A 76 12.28 0.40 9.86
N HIS A 77 12.02 0.76 8.61
CA HIS A 77 13.05 1.32 7.73
C HIS A 77 13.59 2.67 8.27
N PRO A 78 14.86 3.05 8.11
CA PRO A 78 16.06 2.25 7.83
C PRO A 78 16.76 1.77 9.12
N ARG A 79 16.06 1.66 10.25
CA ARG A 79 16.64 1.43 11.58
C ARG A 79 17.20 0.02 11.80
N GLY A 80 17.00 -0.88 10.84
CA GLY A 80 17.71 -2.17 10.78
C GLY A 80 17.06 -3.32 11.55
N ASP A 81 15.91 -3.12 12.20
CA ASP A 81 15.14 -4.22 12.77
C ASP A 81 14.50 -5.05 11.64
N VAL A 82 14.67 -6.37 11.70
CA VAL A 82 14.00 -7.29 10.78
C VAL A 82 12.50 -7.33 11.11
N ALA A 83 11.72 -6.68 10.27
CA ALA A 83 10.28 -6.76 10.27
C ALA A 83 9.84 -8.21 10.02
N ARG A 84 8.77 -8.62 10.70
CA ARG A 84 8.22 -9.95 10.55
C ARG A 84 7.06 -9.94 9.56
N PRO A 85 6.85 -11.03 8.81
CA PRO A 85 5.69 -11.16 7.93
C PRO A 85 4.39 -10.90 8.69
N GLY A 86 3.50 -10.10 8.09
CA GLY A 86 2.17 -9.87 8.61
C GLY A 86 1.17 -10.97 8.23
N TRP A 87 -0.11 -10.64 8.19
CA TRP A 87 -1.19 -11.59 7.97
C TRP A 87 -1.53 -11.86 6.49
N ASN A 88 -1.05 -11.05 5.53
CA ASN A 88 -1.40 -11.18 4.10
C ASN A 88 -0.57 -12.26 3.40
N ARG A 89 -0.86 -13.53 3.73
CA ARG A 89 -0.14 -14.69 3.21
C ARG A 89 -0.22 -14.86 1.68
N ALA A 90 -1.27 -14.34 1.04
CA ALA A 90 -1.44 -14.46 -0.41
C ALA A 90 -0.37 -13.66 -1.15
N LEU A 91 -0.16 -12.39 -0.77
CA LEU A 91 0.92 -11.56 -1.29
C LEU A 91 2.29 -12.23 -1.14
N TRP A 92 2.53 -12.85 0.01
CA TRP A 92 3.76 -13.58 0.31
C TRP A 92 4.00 -14.78 -0.60
N GLN A 93 2.96 -15.54 -0.94
CA GLN A 93 3.06 -16.68 -1.84
C GLN A 93 3.46 -16.27 -3.27
N HIS A 94 3.07 -15.07 -3.70
CA HIS A 94 3.48 -14.51 -4.99
C HIS A 94 4.93 -13.98 -4.98
N HIS A 95 5.52 -13.77 -3.80
CA HIS A 95 6.86 -13.20 -3.63
C HIS A 95 7.70 -13.94 -2.57
N PRO A 96 7.98 -15.24 -2.74
CA PRO A 96 8.56 -16.09 -1.69
C PRO A 96 10.00 -15.73 -1.28
N ASN A 97 10.72 -14.96 -2.10
CA ASN A 97 12.14 -14.61 -1.90
C ASN A 97 12.34 -13.14 -1.52
N THR A 98 11.29 -12.43 -1.13
CA THR A 98 11.33 -11.00 -0.83
C THR A 98 11.09 -10.80 0.67
N SER A 99 11.86 -9.95 1.36
CA SER A 99 11.61 -9.67 2.79
C SER A 99 10.36 -8.78 3.00
N PRO A 100 9.84 -8.66 4.24
CA PRO A 100 8.62 -7.87 4.46
C PRO A 100 8.82 -6.41 4.14
N GLU A 101 10.00 -5.89 4.44
CA GLU A 101 10.40 -4.53 4.11
C GLU A 101 10.50 -4.33 2.61
N GLN A 102 11.18 -5.25 1.91
CA GLN A 102 11.30 -5.19 0.46
C GLN A 102 9.94 -5.25 -0.24
N LEU A 103 8.96 -5.97 0.30
CA LEU A 103 7.59 -5.94 -0.23
C LEU A 103 6.91 -4.59 -0.01
N VAL A 104 7.05 -4.00 1.17
CA VAL A 104 6.54 -2.66 1.46
C VAL A 104 7.19 -1.62 0.54
N ASP A 105 8.49 -1.71 0.32
CA ASP A 105 9.24 -0.82 -0.58
C ASP A 105 8.77 -0.96 -2.03
N ARG A 106 8.58 -2.19 -2.53
CA ARG A 106 8.04 -2.42 -3.88
C ARG A 106 6.63 -1.87 -4.05
N ILE A 107 5.76 -2.02 -3.05
CA ILE A 107 4.41 -1.42 -3.08
C ILE A 107 4.54 0.11 -3.12
N PHE A 108 5.44 0.68 -2.32
CA PHE A 108 5.66 2.11 -2.30
C PHE A 108 6.19 2.63 -3.64
N GLU A 109 7.15 1.94 -4.25
CA GLU A 109 7.66 2.25 -5.59
C GLU A 109 6.52 2.27 -6.63
N GLN A 110 5.59 1.30 -6.55
CA GLN A 110 4.40 1.29 -7.42
C GLN A 110 3.49 2.49 -7.18
N ILE A 111 3.25 2.86 -5.91
CA ILE A 111 2.47 4.06 -5.57
C ILE A 111 3.10 5.30 -6.21
N ILE A 112 4.41 5.49 -6.03
CA ILE A 112 5.12 6.65 -6.58
C ILE A 112 5.09 6.66 -8.11
N GLN A 113 5.31 5.51 -8.75
CA GLN A 113 5.29 5.41 -10.20
C GLN A 113 3.91 5.78 -10.79
N GLN A 114 2.83 5.33 -10.16
CA GLN A 114 1.47 5.68 -10.57
C GLN A 114 1.17 7.16 -10.39
N LEU A 115 1.56 7.75 -9.25
CA LEU A 115 1.37 9.18 -8.98
C LEU A 115 2.15 10.05 -9.98
N ARG A 116 3.40 9.68 -10.32
CA ARG A 116 4.20 10.34 -11.36
C ARG A 116 3.48 10.29 -12.71
N THR A 117 3.01 9.11 -13.10
CA THR A 117 2.27 8.91 -14.36
C THR A 117 0.98 9.74 -14.41
N ALA A 118 0.25 9.84 -13.29
CA ALA A 118 -0.95 10.66 -13.19
C ALA A 118 -0.64 12.16 -13.32
N ASN A 119 0.43 12.63 -12.68
CA ASN A 119 0.85 14.04 -12.73
C ASN A 119 1.29 14.45 -14.16
N GLU A 120 2.02 13.60 -14.86
CA GLU A 120 2.40 13.81 -16.27
C GLU A 120 1.19 13.89 -17.20
N ARG A 121 0.13 13.12 -16.94
CA ARG A 121 -1.12 13.19 -17.73
C ARG A 121 -1.86 14.49 -17.47
N SER A 122 -1.98 14.91 -16.20
CA SER A 122 -2.63 16.17 -15.84
C SER A 122 -1.92 17.39 -16.43
N THR A 123 -0.60 17.38 -16.52
CA THR A 123 0.19 18.49 -17.10
C THR A 123 0.16 18.53 -18.63
N ARG A 124 -0.24 17.44 -19.31
CA ARG A 124 -0.35 17.37 -20.78
C ARG A 124 -1.75 17.61 -21.32
N SER A 125 -2.77 17.69 -20.47
CA SER A 125 -4.13 18.05 -20.87
C SER A 125 -4.31 19.58 -20.83
N PRO A 126 -4.52 20.24 -21.98
CA PRO A 126 -4.75 21.69 -22.08
C PRO A 126 -6.14 22.12 -21.58
#